data_AF-A0A961CLV5-F1
#
_entry.id   AF-A0A961CLV5-F1
#
_cell.length_a   1.000
_cell.length_b   1.000
_cell.length_c   1.000
_cell.angle_alpha   90.00
_cell.angle_beta   90.00
_cell.angle_gamma   90.00
#
_symmetry.space_group_name_H-M   'P 1'
#
loop_
_entity.id
_entity.type
_entity.pdbx_description
1 polymer ?
#
loop_
_entity_poly.entity_id
_entity_poly.type
_entity_poly.pdbx_seq_one_letter_code
_entity_poly.pdbx_strand_id
1 'polypeptide(L)'
;MITDFESSYRLSDNLFREAKVIIERSHAAEMIDDFFAQHRGAGGQDCTGIRYTISAVLVAALGLLMLGRTPTYKAIQQAIGDLSPRQLAEVGMGGQDTSRIFADRAEQRRERTRFVAWLNRRLAPLDPSPDQPARRITNAEHRRIIAHRSTEQRAASGEATERLRTVMNRIVFGSIVDPQPPEAVGDIVADETLFDLAGPSAGLGIKPDKQRGAAYFGSYYSRDKHSTTVHQDASGGGKRGFGVGLTAVIRVGPPEQLHAFAPVIIGIDVHPPTSGSTEGLDVAITHAKRNGLDTRRAGRARLPRLTVDMGYNPKDGFARLMLDHQYAAVVRYPQHWTLTDTAANPPGATTDVPPGPIQFAGSFYCPAAADLLAQHHMPKTRDLLADNGWEAHDRRLASVLPFLMGLNSRPRLSRPRGRPPLGVEPRLDVKAELVCPAVQLRVQCPLKPASLTRAAFGAPTAAPTWQAGDRQSCAQSIVTVTLTPSQLKKAQWGPVGASWEHTLYFEAARARTEQTFSIFKSAHVTKLVDLKWGPRREPMVKLLMALAVASTNHRIQKTYRSRQAREESIDVRRRQLRDHLGHEPAKTPPLT
;
A
#
# COMPACT_ATOMS: atom_id res chain seq x y z
N MET A 1 -24.70 26.47 -13.74
CA MET A 1 -25.47 27.29 -12.79
C MET A 1 -24.64 27.44 -11.52
N ILE A 2 -24.14 28.65 -11.22
CA ILE A 2 -23.46 28.91 -9.93
C ILE A 2 -24.57 29.27 -8.95
N THR A 3 -24.88 28.35 -8.03
CA THR A 3 -25.81 28.61 -6.92
C THR A 3 -25.22 29.69 -6.01
N ASP A 4 -26.07 30.49 -5.39
CA ASP A 4 -25.65 31.53 -4.45
C ASP A 4 -25.15 30.90 -3.13
N PHE A 5 -24.43 31.67 -2.32
CA PHE A 5 -24.05 31.23 -0.98
C PHE A 5 -25.24 31.46 -0.05
N GLU A 6 -25.74 30.38 0.54
CA GLU A 6 -26.74 30.42 1.61
C GLU A 6 -26.10 29.83 2.87
N SER A 7 -26.34 30.47 4.03
CA SER A 7 -26.09 29.81 5.32
C SER A 7 -26.99 28.60 5.38
N SER A 8 -26.38 27.43 5.56
CA SER A 8 -27.11 26.20 5.28
C SER A 8 -26.89 25.16 6.36
N TYR A 9 -25.71 25.09 6.99
CA TYR A 9 -25.46 24.12 8.06
C TYR A 9 -24.32 24.57 8.98
N ARG A 10 -24.62 24.70 10.26
CA ARG A 10 -23.61 24.92 11.30
C ARG A 10 -23.00 23.60 11.73
N LEU A 11 -21.68 23.48 11.71
CA LEU A 11 -20.99 22.34 12.30
C LEU A 11 -21.32 22.29 13.80
N SER A 12 -21.92 21.19 14.25
CA SER A 12 -22.13 20.96 15.68
C SER A 12 -20.79 21.04 16.43
N ASP A 13 -20.80 21.53 17.67
CA ASP A 13 -19.56 21.70 18.45
C ASP A 13 -18.79 20.38 18.63
N ASN A 14 -19.50 19.25 18.75
CA ASN A 14 -18.87 17.94 18.85
C ASN A 14 -18.11 17.57 17.56
N LEU A 15 -18.75 17.74 16.40
CA LEU A 15 -18.13 17.41 15.12
C LEU A 15 -16.96 18.35 14.81
N PHE A 16 -17.13 19.64 15.08
CA PHE A 16 -16.05 20.62 14.96
C PHE A 16 -14.86 20.23 15.83
N ARG A 17 -15.09 19.86 17.09
CA ARG A 17 -14.04 19.43 18.02
C ARG A 17 -13.35 18.16 17.54
N GLU A 18 -14.10 17.14 17.09
CA GLU A 18 -13.53 15.91 16.53
C GLU A 18 -12.59 16.21 15.34
N ALA A 19 -13.02 17.06 14.41
CA ALA A 19 -12.21 17.48 13.27
C ALA A 19 -10.97 18.28 13.71
N LYS A 20 -11.16 19.27 14.61
CA LYS A 20 -10.08 20.09 15.15
C LYS A 20 -8.99 19.25 15.82
N VAL A 21 -9.36 18.32 16.71
CA VAL A 21 -8.41 17.44 17.40
C VAL A 21 -7.58 16.60 16.43
N ILE A 22 -8.17 16.14 15.32
CA ILE A 22 -7.45 15.41 14.27
C ILE A 22 -6.43 16.31 13.58
N ILE A 23 -6.83 17.54 13.20
CA ILE A 23 -5.95 18.50 12.51
C ILE A 23 -4.82 18.98 13.44
N GLU A 24 -5.11 19.31 14.69
CA GLU A 24 -4.08 19.76 15.65
C GLU A 24 -3.02 18.68 15.87
N ARG A 25 -3.44 17.43 16.13
CA ARG A 25 -2.51 16.30 16.30
C ARG A 25 -1.69 16.01 15.04
N SER A 26 -2.19 16.35 13.86
CA SER A 26 -1.43 16.20 12.62
C SER A 26 -0.28 17.21 12.50
N HIS A 27 -0.40 18.39 13.11
CA HIS A 27 0.44 19.57 12.87
C HIS A 27 0.49 20.02 11.40
N ALA A 28 -0.51 19.65 10.60
CA ALA A 28 -0.50 19.91 9.16
C ALA A 28 -0.67 21.39 8.84
N ALA A 29 -1.42 22.14 9.65
CA ALA A 29 -1.64 23.57 9.42
C ALA A 29 -0.33 24.35 9.65
N GLU A 30 0.36 24.06 10.75
CA GLU A 30 1.65 24.65 11.10
C GLU A 30 2.69 24.34 10.02
N MET A 31 2.80 23.08 9.56
CA MET A 31 3.73 22.71 8.49
C MET A 31 3.46 23.48 7.19
N ILE A 32 2.20 23.65 6.78
CA ILE A 32 1.85 24.41 5.58
C ILE A 32 2.27 25.88 5.73
N ASP A 33 2.00 26.48 6.88
CA ASP A 33 2.36 27.87 7.15
C ASP A 33 3.88 28.07 7.23
N ASP A 34 4.62 27.11 7.82
CA ASP A 34 6.09 27.11 7.88
C ASP A 34 6.71 27.00 6.47
N PHE A 35 6.24 26.07 5.64
CA PHE A 35 6.72 25.95 4.26
C PHE A 35 6.40 27.20 3.43
N PHE A 36 5.26 27.84 3.68
CA PHE A 36 4.93 29.10 3.04
C PHE A 36 5.84 30.25 3.50
N ALA A 37 6.13 30.36 4.80
CA ALA A 37 7.02 31.38 5.34
C ALA A 37 8.44 31.23 4.76
N GLN A 38 8.95 30.01 4.64
CA GLN A 38 10.24 29.70 4.00
C GLN A 38 10.25 30.10 2.51
N HIS A 39 9.12 29.97 1.81
CA HIS A 39 9.03 30.22 0.38
C HIS A 39 8.83 31.70 -0.01
N ARG A 40 8.03 32.46 0.76
CA ARG A 40 7.63 33.83 0.39
C ARG A 40 8.77 34.86 0.48
N GLY A 41 9.82 34.60 1.28
CA GLY A 41 10.88 35.57 1.56
C GLY A 41 10.40 36.79 2.37
N ALA A 42 11.28 37.79 2.55
CA ALA A 42 10.95 39.00 3.31
C ALA A 42 10.09 39.97 2.48
N GLY A 43 8.94 40.39 3.04
CA GLY A 43 8.08 41.43 2.47
C GLY A 43 6.73 40.95 1.93
N GLY A 44 5.88 41.91 1.56
CA GLY A 44 4.58 41.74 0.89
C GLY A 44 3.41 42.35 1.67
N GLN A 45 2.45 42.90 0.92
CA GLN A 45 1.36 43.73 1.42
C GLN A 45 0.39 42.98 2.35
N ASP A 46 -0.08 43.67 3.39
CA ASP A 46 -1.17 43.18 4.24
C ASP A 46 -2.46 43.08 3.43
N CYS A 47 -3.15 41.94 3.55
CA CYS A 47 -4.41 41.70 2.84
C CYS A 47 -5.57 42.39 3.57
N THR A 48 -6.33 43.23 2.86
CA THR A 48 -7.53 43.92 3.39
C THR A 48 -8.76 43.01 3.40
N GLY A 49 -9.40 42.76 4.56
CA GLY A 49 -10.64 41.98 4.75
C GLY A 49 -10.42 40.62 5.45
N ILE A 50 -11.23 39.57 5.20
CA ILE A 50 -11.14 38.29 5.94
C ILE A 50 -9.73 37.68 5.86
N ARG A 51 -9.17 37.37 7.03
CA ARG A 51 -7.87 36.72 7.24
C ARG A 51 -8.10 35.24 7.55
N TYR A 52 -8.15 34.43 6.50
CA TYR A 52 -8.26 32.99 6.63
C TYR A 52 -7.00 32.36 7.22
N THR A 53 -7.17 31.20 7.86
CA THR A 53 -6.09 30.35 8.36
C THR A 53 -6.15 28.97 7.72
N ILE A 54 -5.01 28.28 7.63
CA ILE A 54 -4.98 26.90 7.12
C ILE A 54 -5.72 25.96 8.08
N SER A 55 -5.64 26.20 9.39
CA SER A 55 -6.41 25.47 10.39
C SER A 55 -7.92 25.51 10.08
N ALA A 56 -8.49 26.70 9.82
CA ALA A 56 -9.90 26.84 9.47
C ALA A 56 -10.26 26.06 8.19
N VAL A 57 -9.41 26.11 7.16
CA VAL A 57 -9.60 25.38 5.91
C VAL A 57 -9.63 23.86 6.14
N LEU A 58 -8.64 23.32 6.86
CA LEU A 58 -8.53 21.88 7.09
C LEU A 58 -9.64 21.36 8.00
N VAL A 59 -9.98 22.08 9.07
CA VAL A 59 -11.07 21.71 9.99
C VAL A 59 -12.42 21.75 9.30
N ALA A 60 -12.71 22.81 8.53
CA ALA A 60 -13.95 22.91 7.77
C ALA A 60 -14.05 21.82 6.69
N ALA A 61 -12.96 21.56 5.94
CA ALA A 61 -12.92 20.51 4.93
C ALA A 61 -13.12 19.11 5.54
N LEU A 62 -12.48 18.81 6.67
CA LEU A 62 -12.66 17.54 7.38
C LEU A 62 -14.08 17.41 7.93
N GLY A 63 -14.62 18.46 8.54
CA GLY A 63 -16.00 18.48 9.04
C GLY A 63 -17.03 18.21 7.94
N LEU A 64 -16.85 18.81 6.76
CA LEU A 64 -17.68 18.53 5.59
C LEU A 64 -17.61 17.06 5.17
N LEU A 65 -16.40 16.49 5.12
CA LEU A 65 -16.22 15.07 4.79
C LEU A 65 -16.90 14.17 5.82
N MET A 66 -16.77 14.46 7.12
CA MET A 66 -17.43 13.69 8.17
C MET A 66 -18.96 13.78 8.13
N LEU A 67 -19.52 14.86 7.52
CA LEU A 67 -20.94 14.99 7.19
C LEU A 67 -21.34 14.30 5.87
N GLY A 68 -20.41 13.65 5.17
CA GLY A 68 -20.67 13.06 3.85
C GLY A 68 -20.87 14.11 2.75
N ARG A 69 -20.24 15.28 2.87
CA ARG A 69 -20.32 16.38 1.89
C ARG A 69 -18.99 16.58 1.17
N THR A 70 -19.09 17.02 -0.09
CA THR A 70 -17.93 17.25 -0.96
C THR A 70 -17.27 18.60 -0.65
N PRO A 71 -16.00 18.61 -0.18
CA PRO A 71 -15.31 19.83 0.25
C PRO A 71 -14.74 20.62 -0.94
N THR A 72 -15.62 21.24 -1.74
CA THR A 72 -15.20 22.20 -2.78
C THR A 72 -14.69 23.50 -2.14
N TYR A 73 -13.94 24.34 -2.87
CA TYR A 73 -13.54 25.66 -2.35
C TYR A 73 -14.73 26.50 -1.86
N LYS A 74 -15.86 26.46 -2.59
CA LYS A 74 -17.10 27.14 -2.17
C LYS A 74 -17.61 26.56 -0.85
N ALA A 75 -17.74 25.24 -0.76
CA ALA A 75 -18.29 24.58 0.43
C ALA A 75 -17.41 24.80 1.67
N ILE A 76 -16.08 24.76 1.51
CA ILE A 76 -15.14 25.06 2.59
C ILE A 76 -15.32 26.50 3.07
N GLN A 77 -15.37 27.46 2.15
CA GLN A 77 -15.57 28.87 2.50
C GLN A 77 -16.92 29.10 3.21
N GLN A 78 -18.00 28.48 2.73
CA GLN A 78 -19.31 28.51 3.40
C GLN A 78 -19.24 27.94 4.81
N ALA A 79 -18.61 26.77 4.98
CA ALA A 79 -18.46 26.14 6.28
C ALA A 79 -17.64 26.98 7.26
N ILE A 80 -16.63 27.74 6.78
CA ILE A 80 -15.91 28.73 7.59
C ILE A 80 -16.84 29.89 7.98
N GLY A 81 -17.66 30.38 7.05
CA GLY A 81 -18.63 31.43 7.33
C GLY A 81 -19.69 31.04 8.37
N ASP A 82 -20.09 29.77 8.37
CA ASP A 82 -21.08 29.20 9.30
C ASP A 82 -20.50 28.86 10.69
N LEU A 83 -19.18 29.03 10.91
CA LEU A 83 -18.56 28.81 12.23
C LEU A 83 -19.04 29.86 13.25
N SER A 84 -19.24 29.42 14.50
CA SER A 84 -19.55 30.34 15.59
C SER A 84 -18.36 31.22 15.95
N PRO A 85 -18.56 32.39 16.62
CA PRO A 85 -17.45 33.22 17.07
C PRO A 85 -16.41 32.47 17.92
N ARG A 86 -16.87 31.52 18.74
CA ARG A 86 -16.00 30.63 19.51
C ARG A 86 -15.19 29.70 18.61
N GLN A 87 -15.85 29.04 17.66
CA GLN A 87 -15.20 28.12 16.72
C GLN A 87 -14.18 28.88 15.84
N LEU A 88 -14.49 30.11 15.42
CA LEU A 88 -13.57 30.99 14.70
C LEU A 88 -12.34 31.31 15.53
N ALA A 89 -12.49 31.68 16.80
CA ALA A 89 -11.36 31.90 17.70
C ALA A 89 -10.47 30.64 17.82
N GLU A 90 -11.07 29.46 17.96
CA GLU A 90 -10.38 28.17 18.08
C GLU A 90 -9.54 27.79 16.83
N VAL A 91 -9.83 28.35 15.65
CA VAL A 91 -9.03 28.15 14.42
C VAL A 91 -8.19 29.38 14.04
N GLY A 92 -8.00 30.33 14.97
CA GLY A 92 -7.17 31.51 14.76
C GLY A 92 -7.83 32.63 13.94
N MET A 93 -9.16 32.60 13.81
CA MET A 93 -9.98 33.61 13.10
C MET A 93 -10.85 34.45 14.05
N GLY A 94 -10.49 34.53 15.34
CA GLY A 94 -11.25 35.27 16.35
C GLY A 94 -11.41 36.76 16.03
N GLY A 95 -12.58 37.33 16.37
CA GLY A 95 -12.87 38.75 16.19
C GLY A 95 -13.10 39.20 14.74
N GLN A 96 -13.11 38.27 13.78
CA GLN A 96 -13.37 38.58 12.38
C GLN A 96 -14.86 38.54 12.04
N ASP A 97 -15.30 39.47 11.20
CA ASP A 97 -16.64 39.44 10.60
C ASP A 97 -16.63 38.60 9.31
N THR A 98 -17.24 37.42 9.36
CA THR A 98 -17.37 36.50 8.23
C THR A 98 -18.66 36.70 7.43
N SER A 99 -19.53 37.65 7.81
CA SER A 99 -20.83 37.88 7.15
C SER A 99 -20.71 38.19 5.66
N ARG A 100 -19.57 38.76 5.22
CA ARG A 100 -19.25 39.04 3.82
C ARG A 100 -19.27 37.80 2.92
N ILE A 101 -19.08 36.60 3.48
CA ILE A 101 -19.20 35.32 2.75
C ILE A 101 -20.65 35.07 2.28
N PHE A 102 -21.63 35.64 2.98
CA PHE A 102 -23.07 35.52 2.70
C PHE A 102 -23.71 36.84 2.25
N ALA A 103 -22.89 37.85 1.90
CA ALA A 103 -23.37 39.13 1.37
C ALA A 103 -24.02 38.97 -0.02
N ASP A 104 -24.27 40.06 -0.73
CA ASP A 104 -24.80 39.98 -2.09
C ASP A 104 -23.89 39.17 -3.04
N ARG A 105 -24.45 38.73 -4.16
CA ARG A 105 -23.77 37.86 -5.13
C ARG A 105 -22.45 38.43 -5.68
N ALA A 106 -22.34 39.76 -5.81
CA ALA A 106 -21.13 40.39 -6.30
C ALA A 106 -20.03 40.32 -5.24
N GLU A 107 -20.35 40.56 -3.97
CA GLU A 107 -19.42 40.42 -2.85
C GLU A 107 -19.02 38.96 -2.63
N GLN A 108 -19.96 38.01 -2.67
CA GLN A 108 -19.66 36.57 -2.60
C GLN A 108 -18.64 36.15 -3.66
N ARG A 109 -18.80 36.65 -4.90
CA ARG A 109 -17.86 36.34 -6.00
C ARG A 109 -16.48 36.96 -5.76
N ARG A 110 -16.41 38.20 -5.27
CA ARG A 110 -15.14 38.87 -4.92
C ARG A 110 -14.43 38.10 -3.81
N GLU A 111 -15.12 37.80 -2.72
CA GLU A 111 -14.55 37.13 -1.56
C GLU A 111 -14.16 35.68 -1.88
N ARG A 112 -14.93 34.96 -2.70
CA ARG A 112 -14.53 33.63 -3.22
C ARG A 112 -13.24 33.70 -4.05
N THR A 113 -13.12 34.69 -4.92
CA THR A 113 -11.93 34.87 -5.77
C THR A 113 -10.69 35.11 -4.90
N ARG A 114 -10.84 35.97 -3.89
CA ARG A 114 -9.80 36.25 -2.90
C ARG A 114 -9.42 35.02 -2.09
N PHE A 115 -10.39 34.28 -1.55
CA PHE A 115 -10.15 33.06 -0.78
C PHE A 115 -9.35 32.04 -1.60
N VAL A 116 -9.76 31.78 -2.85
CA VAL A 116 -9.06 30.84 -3.74
C VAL A 116 -7.64 31.33 -4.05
N ALA A 117 -7.44 32.61 -4.33
CA ALA A 117 -6.12 33.18 -4.60
C ALA A 117 -5.21 33.14 -3.36
N TRP A 118 -5.75 33.41 -2.17
CA TRP A 118 -5.02 33.28 -0.92
C TRP A 118 -4.61 31.82 -0.67
N LEU A 119 -5.54 30.87 -0.79
CA LEU A 119 -5.27 29.46 -0.52
C LEU A 119 -4.27 28.87 -1.52
N ASN A 120 -4.40 29.17 -2.82
CA ASN A 120 -3.44 28.71 -3.82
C ASN A 120 -2.03 29.28 -3.57
N ARG A 121 -1.90 30.53 -3.12
CA ARG A 121 -0.60 31.08 -2.72
C ARG A 121 -0.03 30.37 -1.49
N ARG A 122 -0.86 30.10 -0.49
CA ARG A 122 -0.45 29.35 0.71
C ARG A 122 0.03 27.94 0.39
N LEU A 123 -0.60 27.28 -0.58
CA LEU A 123 -0.24 25.92 -1.00
C LEU A 123 0.84 25.86 -2.09
N ALA A 124 1.34 27.00 -2.58
CA ALA A 124 2.36 27.03 -3.63
C ALA A 124 3.64 26.22 -3.32
N PRO A 125 4.18 26.22 -2.07
CA PRO A 125 5.37 25.42 -1.72
C PRO A 125 5.13 23.91 -1.76
N LEU A 126 3.87 23.48 -1.83
CA LEU A 126 3.44 22.09 -1.90
C LEU A 126 3.08 21.66 -3.31
N ASP A 127 3.12 22.57 -4.31
CA ASP A 127 2.71 22.28 -5.67
C ASP A 127 3.90 21.76 -6.50
N PRO A 128 3.91 20.47 -6.88
CA PRO A 128 5.02 19.92 -7.66
C PRO A 128 5.08 20.45 -9.09
N SER A 129 3.98 21.02 -9.59
CA SER A 129 3.89 21.44 -10.99
C SER A 129 3.18 22.78 -11.11
N PRO A 130 3.77 23.86 -10.58
CA PRO A 130 3.13 25.16 -10.55
C PRO A 130 2.88 25.72 -11.96
N ASP A 131 3.77 25.38 -12.89
CA ASP A 131 3.78 25.65 -14.33
C ASP A 131 2.63 24.99 -15.11
N GLN A 132 2.07 23.90 -14.59
CA GLN A 132 0.99 23.17 -15.27
C GLN A 132 -0.36 23.87 -15.04
N PRO A 133 -1.10 24.26 -16.10
CA PRO A 133 -2.32 25.01 -15.92
C PRO A 133 -3.45 24.11 -15.40
N ALA A 134 -4.31 24.66 -14.54
CA ALA A 134 -5.49 23.98 -13.99
C ALA A 134 -6.67 23.91 -14.99
N ARG A 135 -6.39 23.55 -16.24
CA ARG A 135 -7.34 23.45 -17.36
C ARG A 135 -6.93 22.32 -18.28
N ARG A 136 -7.81 21.91 -19.20
CA ARG A 136 -7.47 20.90 -20.20
C ARG A 136 -6.44 21.45 -21.18
N ILE A 137 -5.39 20.68 -21.39
CA ILE A 137 -4.37 20.88 -22.43
C ILE A 137 -4.10 19.54 -23.11
N THR A 138 -3.47 19.55 -24.28
CA THR A 138 -3.09 18.33 -24.98
C THR A 138 -1.96 17.59 -24.24
N ASN A 139 -1.85 16.28 -24.45
CA ASN A 139 -0.73 15.50 -23.92
C ASN A 139 0.61 15.98 -24.49
N ALA A 140 0.65 16.42 -25.75
CA ALA A 140 1.84 17.02 -26.36
C ALA A 140 2.29 18.28 -25.60
N GLU A 141 1.36 19.20 -25.33
CA GLU A 141 1.66 20.44 -24.62
C GLU A 141 2.13 20.19 -23.19
N HIS A 142 1.47 19.26 -22.48
CA HIS A 142 1.87 18.87 -21.14
C HIS A 142 3.32 18.35 -21.09
N ARG A 143 3.67 17.43 -22.00
CA ARG A 143 5.03 16.89 -22.11
C ARG A 143 6.04 17.98 -22.47
N ARG A 144 5.67 18.92 -23.35
CA ARG A 144 6.51 20.06 -23.70
C ARG A 144 6.86 20.87 -22.45
N ILE A 145 5.87 21.26 -21.64
CA ILE A 145 6.10 22.03 -20.41
C ILE A 145 7.05 21.28 -19.45
N ILE A 146 6.82 19.98 -19.20
CA ILE A 146 7.68 19.17 -18.32
C ILE A 146 9.11 19.07 -18.85
N ALA A 147 9.27 18.85 -20.16
CA ALA A 147 10.59 18.69 -20.79
C ALA A 147 11.43 19.97 -20.69
N HIS A 148 10.79 21.15 -20.77
CA HIS A 148 11.46 22.46 -20.69
C HIS A 148 11.85 22.87 -19.26
N ARG A 149 11.57 22.05 -18.25
CA ARG A 149 11.98 22.38 -16.87
C ARG A 149 13.50 22.46 -16.75
N SER A 150 13.99 23.49 -16.08
CA SER A 150 15.39 23.58 -15.68
C SER A 150 15.71 22.54 -14.59
N THR A 151 17.00 22.34 -14.29
CA THR A 151 17.42 21.45 -13.19
C THR A 151 16.89 21.94 -11.85
N GLU A 152 16.90 23.25 -11.60
CA GLU A 152 16.37 23.87 -10.39
C GLU A 152 14.86 23.65 -10.27
N GLN A 153 14.12 23.76 -11.38
CA GLN A 153 12.67 23.51 -11.39
C GLN A 153 12.35 22.03 -11.12
N ARG A 154 13.17 21.10 -11.60
CA ARG A 154 13.03 19.67 -11.27
C ARG A 154 13.32 19.40 -9.80
N ALA A 155 14.36 20.01 -9.23
CA ALA A 155 14.67 19.89 -7.81
C ALA A 155 13.54 20.45 -6.92
N ALA A 156 13.05 21.65 -7.23
CA ALA A 156 11.93 22.27 -6.52
C ALA A 156 10.63 21.44 -6.61
N SER A 157 10.38 20.81 -7.76
CA SER A 157 9.25 19.88 -7.96
C SER A 157 9.37 18.63 -7.06
N GLY A 158 10.58 18.08 -6.92
CA GLY A 158 10.87 16.98 -6.00
C GLY A 158 10.66 17.37 -4.54
N GLU A 159 11.18 18.53 -4.13
CA GLU A 159 11.00 19.05 -2.77
C GLU A 159 9.52 19.30 -2.43
N ALA A 160 8.77 19.94 -3.34
CA ALA A 160 7.33 20.16 -3.16
C ALA A 160 6.54 18.83 -3.07
N THR A 161 6.95 17.82 -3.84
CA THR A 161 6.37 16.46 -3.76
C THR A 161 6.58 15.86 -2.37
N GLU A 162 7.79 15.90 -1.83
CA GLU A 162 8.10 15.36 -0.51
C GLU A 162 7.43 16.14 0.63
N ARG A 163 7.35 17.48 0.52
CA ARG A 163 6.58 18.30 1.46
C ARG A 163 5.11 17.92 1.45
N LEU A 164 4.50 17.76 0.28
CA LEU A 164 3.09 17.38 0.15
C LEU A 164 2.83 15.97 0.70
N ARG A 165 3.69 15.00 0.37
CA ARG A 165 3.63 13.63 0.94
C ARG A 165 3.73 13.64 2.46
N THR A 166 4.61 14.49 3.01
CA THR A 166 4.76 14.68 4.45
C THR A 166 3.46 15.20 5.06
N VAL A 167 2.91 16.31 4.56
CA VAL A 167 1.67 16.90 5.10
C VAL A 167 0.50 15.92 5.00
N MET A 168 0.34 15.23 3.87
CA MET A 168 -0.70 14.21 3.68
C MET A 168 -0.63 13.11 4.74
N ASN A 169 0.55 12.51 4.92
CA ASN A 169 0.72 11.42 5.86
C ASN A 169 0.65 11.88 7.32
N ARG A 170 0.96 13.15 7.60
CA ARG A 170 0.72 13.77 8.91
C ARG A 170 -0.77 13.91 9.22
N ILE A 171 -1.60 14.28 8.23
CA ILE A 171 -3.07 14.27 8.37
C ILE A 171 -3.57 12.85 8.67
N VAL A 172 -3.06 11.84 7.97
CA VAL A 172 -3.39 10.43 8.25
C VAL A 172 -3.02 10.06 9.68
N PHE A 173 -1.80 10.38 10.12
CA PHE A 173 -1.35 10.17 11.50
C PHE A 173 -2.28 10.84 12.53
N GLY A 174 -2.66 12.10 12.31
CA GLY A 174 -3.56 12.84 13.21
C GLY A 174 -4.93 12.20 13.41
N SER A 175 -5.36 11.31 12.51
CA SER A 175 -6.63 10.58 12.60
C SER A 175 -6.57 9.31 13.47
N ILE A 176 -5.38 8.86 13.87
CA ILE A 176 -5.18 7.60 14.59
C ILE A 176 -5.18 7.88 16.09
N VAL A 177 -6.11 7.24 16.81
CA VAL A 177 -6.26 7.44 18.26
C VAL A 177 -5.22 6.65 19.05
N ASP A 178 -4.99 5.41 18.65
CA ASP A 178 -3.98 4.54 19.25
C ASP A 178 -2.91 4.21 18.20
N PRO A 179 -1.75 4.91 18.22
CA PRO A 179 -0.66 4.67 17.28
C PRO A 179 0.02 3.32 17.45
N GLN A 180 0.05 2.76 18.66
CA GLN A 180 0.86 1.61 19.06
C GLN A 180 0.04 0.59 19.88
N PRO A 181 -0.95 -0.07 19.26
CA PRO A 181 -1.76 -1.08 19.96
C PRO A 181 -0.88 -2.23 20.48
N PRO A 182 -1.05 -2.70 21.74
CA PRO A 182 -0.14 -3.67 22.38
C PRO A 182 0.02 -5.00 21.64
N GLU A 183 -1.03 -5.49 21.00
CA GLU A 183 -1.07 -6.76 20.28
C GLU A 183 -0.47 -6.67 18.87
N ALA A 184 -0.13 -5.46 18.41
CA ALA A 184 0.41 -5.26 17.08
C ALA A 184 1.85 -5.79 16.96
N VAL A 185 2.10 -6.40 15.80
CA VAL A 185 3.40 -7.01 15.46
C VAL A 185 3.99 -6.45 14.17
N GLY A 186 3.38 -5.39 13.63
CA GLY A 186 3.76 -4.77 12.37
C GLY A 186 3.14 -5.40 11.12
N ASP A 187 2.21 -6.35 11.24
CA ASP A 187 1.54 -6.93 10.06
C ASP A 187 0.66 -5.87 9.37
N ILE A 188 0.78 -5.79 8.04
CA ILE A 188 0.08 -4.80 7.21
C ILE A 188 -0.52 -5.42 5.96
N VAL A 189 -1.51 -4.73 5.40
CA VAL A 189 -2.10 -5.03 4.09
C VAL A 189 -2.04 -3.75 3.27
N ALA A 190 -1.76 -3.88 1.97
CA ALA A 190 -1.73 -2.73 1.08
C ALA A 190 -2.41 -3.01 -0.25
N ASP A 191 -3.01 -1.97 -0.82
CA ASP A 191 -3.63 -2.01 -2.14
C ASP A 191 -3.81 -0.59 -2.68
N GLU A 192 -4.16 -0.51 -3.96
CA GLU A 192 -4.44 0.73 -4.67
C GLU A 192 -5.92 0.89 -4.98
N THR A 193 -6.44 2.09 -4.77
CA THR A 193 -7.79 2.46 -5.18
C THR A 193 -7.79 3.66 -6.13
N LEU A 194 -8.63 3.62 -7.16
CA LEU A 194 -8.74 4.67 -8.16
C LEU A 194 -9.88 5.66 -7.88
N PHE A 195 -9.60 6.95 -8.11
CA PHE A 195 -10.56 8.05 -8.02
C PHE A 195 -10.59 8.86 -9.31
N ASP A 196 -11.79 9.15 -9.81
CA ASP A 196 -11.98 9.92 -11.03
C ASP A 196 -11.89 11.42 -10.75
N LEU A 197 -11.03 12.11 -11.51
CA LEU A 197 -10.92 13.57 -11.52
C LEU A 197 -11.67 14.19 -12.71
N ALA A 198 -11.94 13.40 -13.75
CA ALA A 198 -12.89 13.73 -14.81
C ALA A 198 -13.56 12.45 -15.34
N GLY A 199 -14.84 12.58 -15.71
CA GLY A 199 -15.56 11.51 -16.43
C GLY A 199 -15.04 11.34 -17.87
N PRO A 200 -15.38 10.22 -18.54
CA PRO A 200 -15.09 10.05 -19.96
C PRO A 200 -15.80 11.16 -20.76
N SER A 201 -15.05 11.90 -21.58
CA SER A 201 -15.59 12.91 -22.47
C SER A 201 -14.86 12.88 -23.80
N ALA A 202 -15.52 13.29 -24.88
CA ALA A 202 -14.89 13.43 -26.20
C ALA A 202 -13.58 14.24 -26.09
N GLY A 203 -12.53 13.75 -26.74
CA GLY A 203 -11.21 14.38 -26.76
C GLY A 203 -10.27 14.00 -25.61
N LEU A 204 -10.73 13.39 -24.51
CA LEU A 204 -9.84 12.84 -23.47
C LEU A 204 -9.17 11.54 -23.95
N GLY A 205 -7.88 11.38 -23.65
CA GLY A 205 -7.16 10.16 -23.99
C GLY A 205 -5.66 10.27 -23.79
N ILE A 206 -4.92 9.35 -24.41
CA ILE A 206 -3.50 9.11 -24.14
C ILE A 206 -2.59 9.53 -25.29
N LYS A 207 -3.15 9.69 -26.50
CA LYS A 207 -2.41 10.14 -27.69
C LYS A 207 -2.01 11.62 -27.57
N PRO A 208 -0.93 12.07 -28.25
CA PRO A 208 -0.42 13.44 -28.16
C PRO A 208 -1.46 14.53 -28.47
N ASP A 209 -2.34 14.29 -29.45
CA ASP A 209 -3.42 15.18 -29.89
C ASP A 209 -4.62 15.19 -28.92
N LYS A 210 -4.71 14.20 -28.02
CA LYS A 210 -5.79 14.12 -27.03
C LYS A 210 -5.50 15.01 -25.83
N GLN A 211 -6.57 15.42 -25.17
CA GLN A 211 -6.54 16.26 -23.99
C GLN A 211 -6.37 15.43 -22.72
N ARG A 212 -5.70 16.03 -21.73
CA ARG A 212 -5.70 15.59 -20.33
C ARG A 212 -6.92 16.16 -19.60
N GLY A 213 -7.22 15.62 -18.43
CA GLY A 213 -8.12 16.27 -17.47
C GLY A 213 -7.55 17.60 -16.96
N ALA A 214 -8.39 18.43 -16.36
CA ALA A 214 -7.96 19.73 -15.83
C ALA A 214 -7.06 19.63 -14.58
N ALA A 215 -7.06 18.48 -13.92
CA ALA A 215 -6.11 18.16 -12.85
C ALA A 215 -4.87 17.48 -13.46
N TYR A 216 -3.81 18.25 -13.70
CA TYR A 216 -2.66 17.86 -14.53
C TYR A 216 -1.92 16.58 -14.07
N PHE A 217 -1.93 16.30 -12.77
CA PHE A 217 -1.19 15.19 -12.13
C PHE A 217 -1.92 13.84 -12.21
N GLY A 218 -3.20 13.83 -12.61
CA GLY A 218 -3.90 12.57 -12.92
C GLY A 218 -3.48 11.99 -14.26
N SER A 219 -3.95 10.79 -14.58
CA SER A 219 -3.76 10.17 -15.89
C SER A 219 -5.03 9.49 -16.38
N TYR A 220 -5.12 9.34 -17.71
CA TYR A 220 -6.18 8.56 -18.32
C TYR A 220 -5.93 7.07 -18.05
N TYR A 221 -6.99 6.37 -17.68
CA TYR A 221 -6.93 4.94 -17.40
C TYR A 221 -8.16 4.23 -17.99
N SER A 222 -7.96 2.96 -18.30
CA SER A 222 -9.01 2.02 -18.67
C SER A 222 -8.82 0.73 -17.87
N ARG A 223 -9.93 0.12 -17.47
CA ARG A 223 -9.93 -1.13 -16.71
C ARG A 223 -10.99 -2.06 -17.27
N ASP A 224 -10.63 -3.31 -17.53
CA ASP A 224 -11.60 -4.30 -17.99
C ASP A 224 -12.60 -4.68 -16.89
N LYS A 225 -13.83 -5.00 -17.30
CA LYS A 225 -14.92 -5.38 -16.37
C LYS A 225 -14.57 -6.62 -15.54
N HIS A 226 -13.72 -7.51 -16.06
CA HIS A 226 -13.34 -8.78 -15.43
C HIS A 226 -11.88 -8.84 -14.98
N SER A 227 -11.13 -7.74 -15.07
CA SER A 227 -9.72 -7.69 -14.69
C SER A 227 -9.44 -6.58 -13.67
N THR A 228 -8.43 -6.80 -12.82
CA THR A 228 -7.81 -5.75 -12.00
C THR A 228 -6.74 -4.96 -12.77
N THR A 229 -6.41 -5.38 -14.00
CA THR A 229 -5.43 -4.69 -14.84
C THR A 229 -5.90 -3.28 -15.19
N VAL A 230 -5.02 -2.32 -14.93
CA VAL A 230 -5.21 -0.91 -15.29
C VAL A 230 -4.32 -0.61 -16.49
N HIS A 231 -4.96 -0.19 -17.57
CA HIS A 231 -4.37 0.12 -18.86
C HIS A 231 -4.28 1.64 -19.01
N GLN A 232 -3.05 2.15 -19.15
CA GLN A 232 -2.82 3.57 -19.44
C GLN A 232 -2.87 3.90 -20.94
N ASP A 233 -3.28 2.94 -21.78
CA ASP A 233 -3.26 2.97 -23.24
C ASP A 233 -4.67 2.89 -23.88
N ALA A 234 -5.73 2.99 -23.07
CA ALA A 234 -7.13 2.94 -23.49
C ALA A 234 -7.58 1.62 -24.17
N SER A 235 -6.78 0.55 -24.06
CA SER A 235 -7.04 -0.78 -24.66
C SER A 235 -8.11 -1.59 -23.92
N GLY A 236 -8.42 -1.26 -22.66
CA GLY A 236 -9.43 -1.99 -21.88
C GLY A 236 -10.88 -1.64 -22.27
N GLY A 237 -11.76 -2.64 -22.37
CA GLY A 237 -13.17 -2.53 -22.77
C GLY A 237 -14.16 -2.11 -21.65
N GLY A 238 -13.67 -1.89 -20.42
CA GLY A 238 -14.52 -1.58 -19.26
C GLY A 238 -14.54 -0.10 -18.83
N LYS A 239 -14.41 0.16 -17.52
CA LYS A 239 -14.47 1.53 -16.95
C LYS A 239 -13.29 2.35 -17.49
N ARG A 240 -13.58 3.56 -17.97
CA ARG A 240 -12.57 4.52 -18.46
C ARG A 240 -12.76 5.87 -17.80
N GLY A 241 -11.66 6.58 -17.57
CA GLY A 241 -11.71 7.90 -16.96
C GLY A 241 -10.34 8.56 -16.92
N PHE A 242 -10.32 9.77 -16.37
CA PHE A 242 -9.09 10.46 -16.02
C PHE A 242 -9.07 10.63 -14.50
N GLY A 243 -8.05 10.12 -13.85
CA GLY A 243 -8.07 9.97 -12.39
C GLY A 243 -6.69 9.81 -11.77
N VAL A 244 -6.70 9.43 -10.50
CA VAL A 244 -5.52 9.15 -9.67
C VAL A 244 -5.68 7.82 -8.95
N GLY A 245 -4.57 7.15 -8.70
CA GLY A 245 -4.46 6.05 -7.75
C GLY A 245 -4.10 6.59 -6.37
N LEU A 246 -4.69 5.99 -5.34
CA LEU A 246 -4.26 6.13 -3.95
C LEU A 246 -3.81 4.75 -3.48
N THR A 247 -2.51 4.62 -3.22
CA THR A 247 -1.95 3.47 -2.54
C THR A 247 -2.11 3.69 -1.04
N ALA A 248 -2.70 2.72 -0.33
CA ALA A 248 -2.88 2.77 1.11
C ALA A 248 -2.24 1.57 1.79
N VAL A 249 -1.57 1.82 2.92
CA VAL A 249 -1.11 0.80 3.85
C VAL A 249 -2.05 0.80 5.05
N ILE A 250 -2.60 -0.37 5.36
CA ILE A 250 -3.57 -0.60 6.44
C ILE A 250 -2.90 -1.52 7.46
N ARG A 251 -2.95 -1.15 8.74
CA ARG A 251 -2.49 -2.05 9.81
C ARG A 251 -3.50 -3.17 10.06
N VAL A 252 -3.02 -4.36 10.38
CA VAL A 252 -3.86 -5.50 10.78
C VAL A 252 -3.28 -6.21 11.99
N GLY A 253 -4.15 -6.90 12.73
CA GLY A 253 -3.74 -7.73 13.85
C GLY A 253 -2.84 -8.89 13.43
N PRO A 254 -2.24 -9.61 14.39
CA PRO A 254 -1.43 -10.79 14.10
C PRO A 254 -2.28 -11.90 13.45
N PRO A 255 -1.65 -12.94 12.85
CA PRO A 255 -2.33 -13.96 12.06
C PRO A 255 -3.51 -14.66 12.74
N GLU A 256 -3.40 -14.93 14.04
CA GLU A 256 -4.46 -15.63 14.80
C GLU A 256 -5.51 -14.65 15.37
N GLN A 257 -5.31 -13.33 15.23
CA GLN A 257 -6.21 -12.29 15.79
C GLN A 257 -6.26 -11.07 14.87
N LEU A 258 -6.69 -11.25 13.62
CA LEU A 258 -6.74 -10.16 12.63
C LEU A 258 -7.67 -9.02 13.05
N HIS A 259 -8.59 -9.22 13.99
CA HIS A 259 -9.50 -8.20 14.54
C HIS A 259 -9.04 -7.61 15.89
N ALA A 260 -7.83 -7.90 16.37
CA ALA A 260 -7.35 -7.44 17.70
C ALA A 260 -7.43 -5.92 17.92
N PHE A 261 -7.34 -5.13 16.85
CA PHE A 261 -7.49 -3.68 16.88
C PHE A 261 -8.11 -3.14 15.59
N ALA A 262 -8.48 -1.87 15.60
CA ALA A 262 -9.08 -1.19 14.46
C ALA A 262 -8.13 -1.16 13.23
N PRO A 263 -8.56 -1.65 12.05
CA PRO A 263 -7.74 -1.71 10.83
C PRO A 263 -7.73 -0.37 10.10
N VAL A 264 -7.02 0.61 10.67
CA VAL A 264 -6.89 1.96 10.12
C VAL A 264 -5.80 2.03 9.03
N ILE A 265 -5.97 2.96 8.10
CA ILE A 265 -4.94 3.34 7.14
C ILE A 265 -3.85 4.12 7.88
N ILE A 266 -2.61 3.68 7.78
CA ILE A 266 -1.45 4.24 8.50
C ILE A 266 -0.48 5.00 7.59
N GLY A 267 -0.61 4.87 6.29
CA GLY A 267 0.22 5.58 5.31
C GLY A 267 -0.43 5.55 3.93
N ILE A 268 -0.19 6.60 3.14
CA ILE A 268 -0.72 6.74 1.78
C ILE A 268 0.28 7.41 0.82
N ASP A 269 0.07 7.17 -0.47
CA ASP A 269 0.58 8.02 -1.55
C ASP A 269 -0.51 8.20 -2.61
N VAL A 270 -0.47 9.33 -3.32
CA VAL A 270 -1.40 9.64 -4.42
C VAL A 270 -0.60 9.92 -5.67
N HIS A 271 -0.85 9.13 -6.71
CA HIS A 271 -0.06 9.11 -7.94
C HIS A 271 -0.97 8.79 -9.15
N PRO A 272 -0.44 8.79 -10.39
CA PRO A 272 -1.21 8.32 -11.54
C PRO A 272 -1.76 6.89 -11.34
N PRO A 273 -2.94 6.55 -11.88
CA PRO A 273 -3.54 5.21 -11.72
C PRO A 273 -2.62 4.09 -12.20
N THR A 274 -2.45 3.05 -11.39
CA THR A 274 -1.72 1.83 -11.72
C THR A 274 -2.49 0.58 -11.26
N SER A 275 -1.95 -0.61 -11.52
CA SER A 275 -2.48 -1.87 -10.97
C SER A 275 -1.92 -2.20 -9.59
N GLY A 276 -1.05 -1.35 -9.03
CA GLY A 276 -0.28 -1.56 -7.81
C GLY A 276 1.08 -0.85 -7.93
N SER A 277 1.19 0.32 -7.28
CA SER A 277 2.38 1.18 -7.36
C SER A 277 3.42 0.79 -6.31
N THR A 278 4.58 0.29 -6.74
CA THR A 278 5.69 -0.04 -5.83
C THR A 278 6.28 1.20 -5.17
N GLU A 279 6.41 2.30 -5.92
CA GLU A 279 6.85 3.59 -5.39
C GLU A 279 5.83 4.14 -4.37
N GLY A 280 4.53 4.09 -4.69
CA GLY A 280 3.48 4.53 -3.77
C GLY A 280 3.46 3.71 -2.48
N LEU A 281 3.76 2.41 -2.57
CA LEU A 281 3.87 1.53 -1.41
C LEU A 281 5.10 1.87 -0.55
N ASP A 282 6.25 2.12 -1.17
CA ASP A 282 7.47 2.58 -0.47
C ASP A 282 7.22 3.87 0.31
N VAL A 283 6.65 4.88 -0.36
CA VAL A 283 6.29 6.16 0.25
C VAL A 283 5.36 5.96 1.44
N ALA A 284 4.28 5.19 1.28
CA ALA A 284 3.32 4.94 2.33
C ALA A 284 3.94 4.23 3.54
N ILE A 285 4.77 3.21 3.33
CA ILE A 285 5.48 2.49 4.41
C ILE A 285 6.49 3.41 5.09
N THR A 286 7.28 4.15 4.32
CA THR A 286 8.30 5.07 4.81
C THR A 286 7.68 6.16 5.69
N HIS A 287 6.57 6.75 5.27
CA HIS A 287 5.88 7.74 6.10
C HIS A 287 5.19 7.14 7.32
N ALA A 288 4.61 5.94 7.23
CA ALA A 288 4.08 5.24 8.40
C ALA A 288 5.19 5.04 9.46
N LYS A 289 6.40 4.62 9.03
CA LYS A 289 7.58 4.49 9.90
C LYS A 289 8.02 5.83 10.48
N ARG A 290 8.18 6.87 9.65
CA ARG A 290 8.57 8.22 10.07
C ARG A 290 7.61 8.81 11.11
N ASN A 291 6.32 8.47 11.02
CA ASN A 291 5.29 8.92 11.96
C ASN A 291 5.16 8.03 13.21
N GLY A 292 6.05 7.06 13.41
CA GLY A 292 6.01 6.18 14.57
C GLY A 292 4.80 5.25 14.61
N LEU A 293 4.25 4.88 13.44
CA LEU A 293 3.14 3.92 13.31
C LEU A 293 3.61 2.49 13.00
N ASP A 294 4.94 2.30 13.00
CA ASP A 294 5.57 1.02 12.88
C ASP A 294 5.54 0.30 14.23
N THR A 295 4.78 -0.80 14.30
CA THR A 295 4.55 -1.61 15.51
C THR A 295 5.40 -2.88 15.53
N ARG A 296 6.41 -2.97 14.64
CA ARG A 296 7.31 -4.12 14.57
C ARG A 296 8.11 -4.24 15.86
N ARG A 297 8.17 -5.47 16.39
CA ARG A 297 8.99 -5.79 17.56
C ARG A 297 10.47 -5.71 17.21
N ALA A 298 11.27 -5.14 18.10
CA ALA A 298 12.72 -5.07 17.95
C ALA A 298 13.38 -6.46 18.02
N GLY A 299 14.62 -6.55 17.53
CA GLY A 299 15.46 -7.75 17.65
C GLY A 299 15.18 -8.84 16.62
N ARG A 300 15.34 -10.11 17.03
CA ARG A 300 15.23 -11.29 16.15
C ARG A 300 13.80 -11.78 15.91
N ALA A 301 12.78 -11.01 16.31
CA ALA A 301 11.38 -11.35 16.13
C ALA A 301 11.02 -11.57 14.65
N ARG A 302 10.15 -12.53 14.35
CA ARG A 302 9.66 -12.89 13.01
C ARG A 302 9.38 -11.65 12.15
N LEU A 303 9.74 -11.71 10.86
CA LEU A 303 9.37 -10.64 9.92
C LEU A 303 7.84 -10.49 9.87
N PRO A 304 7.32 -9.27 10.02
CA PRO A 304 5.90 -9.01 9.83
C PRO A 304 5.45 -9.34 8.41
N ARG A 305 4.17 -9.63 8.26
CA ARG A 305 3.53 -9.92 6.97
C ARG A 305 3.15 -8.63 6.27
N LEU A 306 3.39 -8.59 4.97
CA LEU A 306 2.79 -7.60 4.09
C LEU A 306 1.95 -8.33 3.05
N THR A 307 0.63 -8.16 3.11
CA THR A 307 -0.29 -8.77 2.15
C THR A 307 -0.67 -7.73 1.09
N VAL A 308 -0.53 -8.07 -0.20
CA VAL A 308 -0.92 -7.22 -1.33
C VAL A 308 -1.69 -8.02 -2.37
N ASP A 309 -2.52 -7.33 -3.16
CA ASP A 309 -3.11 -7.92 -4.34
C ASP A 309 -2.03 -8.28 -5.40
N MET A 310 -2.38 -9.19 -6.30
CA MET A 310 -1.58 -9.70 -7.41
C MET A 310 -1.05 -8.61 -8.34
N GLY A 311 -1.58 -7.39 -8.30
CA GLY A 311 -1.08 -6.30 -9.13
C GLY A 311 0.33 -5.81 -8.77
N TYR A 312 0.81 -6.08 -7.55
CA TYR A 312 2.13 -5.68 -7.05
C TYR A 312 3.23 -6.70 -7.33
N ASN A 313 2.96 -7.99 -7.08
CA ASN A 313 3.95 -9.08 -7.20
C ASN A 313 4.68 -9.12 -8.57
N PRO A 314 4.01 -8.85 -9.71
CA PRO A 314 4.65 -8.83 -11.03
C PRO A 314 5.48 -7.59 -11.30
N LYS A 315 5.42 -6.56 -10.45
CA LYS A 315 6.16 -5.30 -10.67
C LYS A 315 7.61 -5.48 -10.31
N ASP A 316 8.46 -4.89 -11.14
CA ASP A 316 9.88 -4.84 -10.85
C ASP A 316 10.12 -3.98 -9.60
N GLY A 317 11.09 -4.37 -8.79
CA GLY A 317 11.39 -3.72 -7.51
C GLY A 317 10.52 -4.16 -6.34
N PHE A 318 9.35 -4.80 -6.52
CA PHE A 318 8.51 -5.21 -5.39
C PHE A 318 9.24 -6.15 -4.41
N ALA A 319 9.88 -7.21 -4.92
CA ALA A 319 10.63 -8.13 -4.07
C ALA A 319 11.79 -7.44 -3.33
N ARG A 320 12.42 -6.44 -3.97
CA ARG A 320 13.48 -5.66 -3.33
C ARG A 320 12.93 -4.74 -2.24
N LEU A 321 11.80 -4.09 -2.49
CA LEU A 321 11.08 -3.27 -1.52
C LEU A 321 10.74 -4.05 -0.24
N MET A 322 10.31 -5.30 -0.38
CA MET A 322 10.02 -6.17 0.77
C MET A 322 11.28 -6.44 1.61
N LEU A 323 12.44 -6.61 0.99
CA LEU A 323 13.70 -6.79 1.69
C LEU A 323 14.14 -5.49 2.39
N ASP A 324 14.12 -4.37 1.66
CA ASP A 324 14.56 -3.07 2.18
C ASP A 324 13.69 -2.61 3.36
N HIS A 325 12.39 -2.88 3.31
CA HIS A 325 11.49 -2.62 4.42
C HIS A 325 11.36 -3.74 5.45
N GLN A 326 12.00 -4.90 5.23
CA GLN A 326 11.96 -6.08 6.10
C GLN A 326 10.53 -6.59 6.35
N TYR A 327 9.81 -6.88 5.28
CA TYR A 327 8.50 -7.56 5.30
C TYR A 327 8.58 -8.94 4.64
N ALA A 328 7.82 -9.89 5.19
CA ALA A 328 7.51 -11.14 4.54
C ALA A 328 6.25 -10.97 3.68
N ALA A 329 6.43 -10.94 2.35
CA ALA A 329 5.32 -10.81 1.43
C ALA A 329 4.38 -12.01 1.48
N VAL A 330 3.07 -11.76 1.49
CA VAL A 330 2.02 -12.77 1.30
C VAL A 330 1.24 -12.39 0.05
N VAL A 331 1.51 -13.07 -1.06
CA VAL A 331 0.97 -12.71 -2.37
C VAL A 331 0.47 -13.92 -3.14
N ARG A 332 -0.34 -13.68 -4.17
CA ARG A 332 -0.65 -14.64 -5.22
C ARG A 332 0.26 -14.43 -6.42
N TYR A 333 0.51 -15.51 -7.16
CA TYR A 333 1.30 -15.49 -8.37
C TYR A 333 0.40 -15.40 -9.61
N PRO A 334 0.84 -14.71 -10.68
CA PRO A 334 0.16 -14.75 -11.96
C PRO A 334 0.05 -16.18 -12.51
N GLN A 335 -1.08 -16.50 -13.13
CA GLN A 335 -1.33 -17.85 -13.67
C GLN A 335 -0.35 -18.27 -14.76
N HIS A 336 0.21 -17.31 -15.50
CA HIS A 336 1.17 -17.58 -16.59
C HIS A 336 2.61 -17.78 -16.09
N TRP A 337 2.87 -17.70 -14.78
CA TRP A 337 4.22 -17.93 -14.24
C TRP A 337 4.47 -19.41 -13.98
N THR A 338 5.61 -19.90 -14.47
CA THR A 338 6.20 -21.14 -13.97
C THR A 338 6.72 -20.88 -12.55
N LEU A 339 6.17 -21.60 -11.56
CA LEU A 339 6.52 -21.39 -10.14
C LEU A 339 7.75 -22.17 -9.68
N THR A 340 8.27 -23.04 -10.53
CA THR A 340 9.43 -23.90 -10.25
C THR A 340 10.69 -23.32 -10.86
N ASP A 341 11.72 -23.08 -10.05
CA ASP A 341 13.05 -22.67 -10.50
C ASP A 341 14.13 -23.48 -9.75
N THR A 342 15.06 -24.11 -10.46
CA THR A 342 16.20 -24.78 -9.81
C THR A 342 17.24 -23.76 -9.35
N ALA A 343 17.77 -23.91 -8.14
CA ALA A 343 18.87 -23.08 -7.65
C ALA A 343 20.12 -23.29 -8.52
N ALA A 344 20.69 -22.19 -9.02
CA ALA A 344 21.88 -22.20 -9.87
C ALA A 344 23.04 -21.50 -9.16
N ASN A 345 24.26 -21.85 -9.56
CA ASN A 345 25.44 -21.12 -9.12
C ASN A 345 25.41 -19.69 -9.67
N PRO A 346 25.81 -18.68 -8.88
CA PRO A 346 25.91 -17.31 -9.38
C PRO A 346 26.98 -17.23 -10.48
N PRO A 347 26.87 -16.26 -11.43
CA PRO A 347 27.92 -16.01 -12.41
C PRO A 347 29.29 -15.82 -11.74
N GLY A 348 30.32 -16.51 -12.25
CA GLY A 348 31.68 -16.46 -11.69
C GLY A 348 31.89 -17.30 -10.43
N ALA A 349 31.01 -18.26 -10.12
CA ALA A 349 31.26 -19.25 -9.08
C ALA A 349 32.50 -20.10 -9.42
N THR A 350 33.26 -20.48 -8.38
CA THR A 350 34.49 -21.29 -8.50
C THR A 350 34.21 -22.79 -8.52
N THR A 351 32.95 -23.19 -8.35
CA THR A 351 32.53 -24.60 -8.29
C THR A 351 31.46 -24.84 -9.34
N ASP A 352 31.60 -25.92 -10.09
CA ASP A 352 30.61 -26.37 -11.07
C ASP A 352 29.49 -27.20 -10.43
N VAL A 353 29.67 -27.62 -9.17
CA VAL A 353 28.66 -28.39 -8.42
C VAL A 353 27.45 -27.48 -8.14
N PRO A 354 26.23 -27.81 -8.60
CA PRO A 354 25.06 -26.98 -8.37
C PRO A 354 24.66 -26.94 -6.89
N PRO A 355 24.01 -25.85 -6.41
CA PRO A 355 23.52 -25.77 -5.05
C PRO A 355 22.58 -26.94 -4.71
N GLY A 356 21.65 -27.24 -5.63
CA GLY A 356 20.73 -28.37 -5.55
C GLY A 356 19.27 -28.04 -5.23
N PRO A 357 18.92 -27.10 -4.32
CA PRO A 357 17.53 -26.80 -3.97
C PRO A 357 16.65 -26.42 -5.15
N ILE A 358 15.35 -26.74 -5.06
CA ILE A 358 14.33 -26.33 -6.03
C ILE A 358 13.43 -25.29 -5.36
N GLN A 359 13.31 -24.11 -5.95
CA GLN A 359 12.31 -23.14 -5.54
C GLN A 359 10.97 -23.52 -6.15
N PHE A 360 9.92 -23.60 -5.33
CA PHE A 360 8.54 -23.74 -5.77
C PHE A 360 7.65 -22.78 -4.99
N ALA A 361 6.82 -22.00 -5.70
CA ALA A 361 5.86 -21.06 -5.10
C ALA A 361 6.49 -20.18 -4.00
N GLY A 362 7.71 -19.73 -4.25
CA GLY A 362 8.46 -18.82 -3.38
C GLY A 362 9.24 -19.46 -2.24
N SER A 363 9.08 -20.75 -1.96
CA SER A 363 9.82 -21.48 -0.94
C SER A 363 10.80 -22.48 -1.55
N PHE A 364 11.80 -22.94 -0.79
CA PHE A 364 12.83 -23.86 -1.28
C PHE A 364 12.63 -25.27 -0.74
N TYR A 365 12.82 -26.26 -1.61
CA TYR A 365 12.60 -27.66 -1.34
C TYR A 365 13.86 -28.48 -1.65
N CYS A 366 13.97 -29.62 -0.98
CA CYS A 366 14.98 -30.63 -1.26
C CYS A 366 14.88 -31.06 -2.74
N PRO A 367 16.02 -31.25 -3.43
CA PRO A 367 16.02 -31.72 -4.82
C PRO A 367 15.32 -33.07 -5.03
N ALA A 368 15.25 -33.93 -4.02
CA ALA A 368 14.55 -35.22 -4.10
C ALA A 368 13.03 -35.09 -4.24
N ALA A 369 12.46 -33.90 -4.04
CA ALA A 369 11.04 -33.64 -4.20
C ALA A 369 10.64 -33.22 -5.62
N ALA A 370 11.55 -33.27 -6.61
CA ALA A 370 11.31 -32.77 -7.97
C ALA A 370 10.02 -33.31 -8.58
N ASP A 371 9.80 -34.63 -8.52
CA ASP A 371 8.62 -35.28 -9.11
C ASP A 371 7.32 -34.92 -8.36
N LEU A 372 7.40 -34.75 -7.04
CA LEU A 372 6.26 -34.31 -6.22
C LEU A 372 5.87 -32.87 -6.55
N LEU A 373 6.87 -32.00 -6.73
CA LEU A 373 6.67 -30.59 -7.07
C LEU A 373 6.15 -30.40 -8.49
N ALA A 374 6.54 -31.26 -9.45
CA ALA A 374 6.03 -31.22 -10.81
C ALA A 374 4.50 -31.41 -10.89
N GLN A 375 3.93 -32.13 -9.91
CA GLN A 375 2.49 -32.37 -9.80
C GLN A 375 1.77 -31.36 -8.89
N HIS A 376 2.54 -30.48 -8.24
CA HIS A 376 2.04 -29.50 -7.30
C HIS A 376 1.78 -28.16 -7.99
N HIS A 377 0.70 -27.50 -7.59
CA HIS A 377 0.32 -26.19 -8.09
C HIS A 377 -0.32 -25.39 -6.97
N MET A 378 -0.52 -24.09 -7.21
CA MET A 378 -1.27 -23.20 -6.31
C MET A 378 -2.71 -23.06 -6.80
N PRO A 379 -3.66 -23.89 -6.34
CA PRO A 379 -5.05 -23.73 -6.71
C PRO A 379 -5.66 -22.49 -6.03
N LYS A 380 -6.71 -21.92 -6.64
CA LYS A 380 -7.55 -20.94 -5.93
C LYS A 380 -8.54 -21.70 -5.06
N THR A 381 -8.84 -21.18 -3.87
CA THR A 381 -9.78 -21.80 -2.93
C THR A 381 -11.17 -22.04 -3.54
N ARG A 382 -11.63 -21.13 -4.40
CA ARG A 382 -12.86 -21.31 -5.19
C ARG A 382 -12.82 -22.56 -6.06
N ASP A 383 -11.70 -22.79 -6.72
CA ASP A 383 -11.55 -23.88 -7.68
C ASP A 383 -11.49 -25.21 -6.91
N LEU A 384 -10.81 -25.22 -5.75
CA LEU A 384 -10.87 -26.35 -4.81
C LEU A 384 -12.29 -26.66 -4.34
N LEU A 385 -13.10 -25.64 -4.04
CA LEU A 385 -14.49 -25.82 -3.62
C LEU A 385 -15.37 -26.38 -4.76
N ALA A 386 -15.16 -25.93 -5.99
CA ALA A 386 -15.96 -26.36 -7.14
C ALA A 386 -15.73 -27.84 -7.48
N ASP A 387 -14.48 -28.30 -7.35
CA ASP A 387 -14.07 -29.63 -7.76
C ASP A 387 -14.00 -30.63 -6.60
N ASN A 388 -14.48 -30.28 -5.39
CA ASN A 388 -14.25 -31.05 -4.16
C ASN A 388 -12.77 -31.45 -3.95
N GLY A 389 -11.86 -30.57 -4.37
CA GLY A 389 -10.42 -30.86 -4.43
C GLY A 389 -9.65 -30.75 -3.12
N TRP A 390 -10.34 -30.54 -1.98
CA TRP A 390 -9.71 -30.20 -0.69
C TRP A 390 -8.84 -31.35 -0.17
N GLU A 391 -9.36 -32.58 -0.15
CA GLU A 391 -8.60 -33.77 0.25
C GLU A 391 -7.41 -34.05 -0.67
N ALA A 392 -7.59 -33.86 -1.98
CA ALA A 392 -6.53 -34.07 -2.96
C ALA A 392 -5.41 -33.03 -2.82
N HIS A 393 -5.75 -31.79 -2.49
CA HIS A 393 -4.77 -30.74 -2.19
C HIS A 393 -4.05 -31.01 -0.88
N ASP A 394 -4.78 -31.38 0.17
CA ASP A 394 -4.20 -31.68 1.48
C ASP A 394 -3.21 -32.86 1.42
N ARG A 395 -3.57 -33.96 0.73
CA ARG A 395 -2.66 -35.08 0.49
C ARG A 395 -1.39 -34.68 -0.25
N ARG A 396 -1.49 -33.75 -1.21
CA ARG A 396 -0.31 -33.21 -1.92
C ARG A 396 0.55 -32.35 -0.99
N LEU A 397 -0.06 -31.53 -0.15
CA LEU A 397 0.69 -30.76 0.85
C LEU A 397 1.41 -31.68 1.84
N ALA A 398 0.73 -32.72 2.33
CA ALA A 398 1.31 -33.70 3.24
C ALA A 398 2.52 -34.44 2.63
N SER A 399 2.54 -34.67 1.31
CA SER A 399 3.68 -35.30 0.63
C SER A 399 4.84 -34.34 0.35
N VAL A 400 4.56 -33.07 0.06
CA VAL A 400 5.57 -32.08 -0.35
C VAL A 400 6.21 -31.34 0.83
N LEU A 401 5.42 -30.93 1.83
CA LEU A 401 5.87 -30.09 2.94
C LEU A 401 7.03 -30.68 3.78
N PRO A 402 7.14 -32.01 4.00
CA PRO A 402 8.31 -32.58 4.68
C PRO A 402 9.64 -32.24 4.00
N PHE A 403 9.64 -32.08 2.67
CA PHE A 403 10.82 -31.77 1.87
C PHE A 403 11.16 -30.26 1.80
N LEU A 404 10.33 -29.40 2.40
CA LEU A 404 10.59 -27.96 2.51
C LEU A 404 11.91 -27.74 3.25
N MET A 405 12.85 -26.95 2.71
CA MET A 405 14.11 -26.66 3.39
C MET A 405 13.93 -25.64 4.52
N GLY A 406 14.66 -25.81 5.62
CA GLY A 406 14.70 -24.81 6.70
C GLY A 406 15.43 -23.54 6.27
N LEU A 407 15.23 -22.44 7.00
CA LEU A 407 15.94 -21.18 6.78
C LEU A 407 16.91 -20.94 7.94
N ASN A 408 18.22 -20.96 7.68
CA ASN A 408 19.22 -20.68 8.72
C ASN A 408 19.38 -19.19 8.99
N SER A 409 19.08 -18.36 7.98
CA SER A 409 19.09 -16.91 8.10
C SER A 409 18.07 -16.28 7.17
N ARG A 410 17.70 -15.02 7.48
CA ARG A 410 16.87 -14.21 6.58
C ARG A 410 17.63 -13.95 5.27
N PRO A 411 16.91 -13.75 4.15
CA PRO A 411 17.53 -13.26 2.94
C PRO A 411 18.30 -11.97 3.22
N ARG A 412 19.56 -11.93 2.79
CA ARG A 412 20.46 -10.80 3.01
C ARG A 412 21.02 -10.27 1.71
N LEU A 413 21.18 -8.95 1.66
CA LEU A 413 21.93 -8.32 0.60
C LEU A 413 23.42 -8.61 0.79
N SER A 414 24.07 -9.07 -0.26
CA SER A 414 25.51 -9.34 -0.31
C SER A 414 26.09 -8.59 -1.48
N ARG A 415 27.30 -8.04 -1.29
CA ARG A 415 28.09 -7.65 -2.44
C ARG A 415 28.46 -8.90 -3.26
N PRO A 416 28.50 -8.79 -4.60
CA PRO A 416 28.99 -9.84 -5.46
C PRO A 416 30.49 -10.01 -5.20
N ARG A 417 31.05 -11.16 -5.58
CA ARG A 417 32.50 -11.36 -5.49
C ARG A 417 33.21 -10.45 -6.51
N GLY A 418 34.35 -9.87 -6.12
CA GLY A 418 35.16 -8.97 -6.95
C GLY A 418 35.01 -7.48 -6.59
N ARG A 419 35.92 -6.66 -7.11
CA ARG A 419 35.87 -5.19 -6.96
C ARG A 419 34.94 -4.62 -8.04
N PRO A 420 33.96 -3.76 -7.69
CA PRO A 420 33.17 -3.09 -8.71
C PRO A 420 34.08 -2.17 -9.56
N PRO A 421 33.79 -1.97 -10.86
CA PRO A 421 34.47 -0.97 -11.68
C PRO A 421 34.40 0.42 -11.03
N LEU A 422 35.44 1.23 -11.26
CA LEU A 422 35.49 2.59 -10.70
C LEU A 422 34.30 3.42 -11.20
N GLY A 423 33.56 4.05 -10.29
CA GLY A 423 32.37 4.85 -10.63
C GLY A 423 31.08 4.04 -10.84
N VAL A 424 31.09 2.72 -10.66
CA VAL A 424 29.90 1.87 -10.78
C VAL A 424 29.47 1.38 -9.39
N GLU A 425 28.24 1.71 -8.99
CA GLU A 425 27.64 1.17 -7.76
C GLU A 425 27.54 -0.37 -7.83
N PRO A 426 28.04 -1.09 -6.81
CA PRO A 426 28.01 -2.55 -6.83
C PRO A 426 26.57 -3.07 -6.80
N ARG A 427 26.22 -3.87 -7.81
CA ARG A 427 24.95 -4.63 -7.84
C ARG A 427 24.90 -5.56 -6.63
N LEU A 428 23.94 -5.38 -5.72
CA LEU A 428 23.77 -6.27 -4.57
C LEU A 428 22.99 -7.53 -4.96
N ASP A 429 23.54 -8.70 -4.61
CA ASP A 429 22.88 -9.98 -4.75
C ASP A 429 22.07 -10.31 -3.48
N VAL A 430 20.99 -11.06 -3.63
CA VAL A 430 20.22 -11.59 -2.50
C VAL A 430 20.66 -13.02 -2.23
N LYS A 431 21.08 -13.31 -1.00
CA LYS A 431 21.48 -14.66 -0.57
C LYS A 431 20.58 -15.17 0.55
N ALA A 432 20.30 -16.46 0.54
CA ALA A 432 19.59 -17.15 1.61
C ALA A 432 20.34 -18.43 1.99
N GLU A 433 20.33 -18.77 3.28
CA GLU A 433 20.94 -20.00 3.78
C GLU A 433 19.85 -21.01 4.11
N LEU A 434 19.93 -22.18 3.47
CA LEU A 434 18.91 -23.21 3.49
C LEU A 434 19.44 -24.45 4.23
N VAL A 435 18.59 -25.05 5.06
CA VAL A 435 18.91 -26.23 5.86
C VAL A 435 18.26 -27.47 5.24
N CYS A 436 19.04 -28.55 5.11
CA CYS A 436 18.54 -29.82 4.60
C CYS A 436 17.43 -30.40 5.51
N PRO A 437 16.24 -30.75 4.98
CA PRO A 437 15.13 -31.28 5.78
C PRO A 437 15.45 -32.62 6.46
N ALA A 438 16.35 -33.42 5.90
CA ALA A 438 16.79 -34.67 6.51
C ALA A 438 17.61 -34.45 7.78
N VAL A 439 18.40 -33.37 7.84
CA VAL A 439 19.13 -32.97 9.07
C VAL A 439 18.16 -32.47 10.15
N GLN A 440 17.02 -31.94 9.73
CA GLN A 440 15.90 -31.57 10.61
C GLN A 440 14.97 -32.75 10.91
N LEU A 441 15.36 -33.98 10.54
CA LEU A 441 14.64 -35.23 10.83
C LEU A 441 13.22 -35.32 10.23
N ARG A 442 12.92 -34.50 9.22
CA ARG A 442 11.61 -34.48 8.53
C ARG A 442 11.50 -35.49 7.39
N VAL A 443 12.64 -35.95 6.88
CA VAL A 443 12.74 -36.87 5.76
C VAL A 443 13.88 -37.86 6.05
N GLN A 444 13.66 -39.14 5.77
CA GLN A 444 14.70 -40.16 5.80
C GLN A 444 15.48 -40.11 4.48
N CYS A 445 16.80 -39.90 4.52
CA CYS A 445 17.61 -39.78 3.31
C CYS A 445 18.91 -40.60 3.42
N PRO A 446 19.22 -41.47 2.45
CA PRO A 446 20.46 -42.26 2.47
C PRO A 446 21.72 -41.40 2.40
N LEU A 447 21.65 -40.22 1.78
CA LEU A 447 22.76 -39.26 1.73
C LEU A 447 22.98 -38.52 3.06
N LYS A 448 22.09 -38.69 4.05
CA LYS A 448 22.22 -38.18 5.43
C LYS A 448 21.88 -39.30 6.43
N PRO A 449 22.80 -40.26 6.68
CA PRO A 449 22.49 -41.51 7.39
C PRO A 449 21.85 -41.34 8.77
N ALA A 450 22.20 -40.28 9.51
CA ALA A 450 21.59 -39.98 10.81
C ALA A 450 20.07 -39.78 10.75
N SER A 451 19.53 -39.35 9.60
CA SER A 451 18.09 -39.20 9.40
C SER A 451 17.35 -40.53 9.31
N LEU A 452 18.00 -41.61 8.86
CA LEU A 452 17.38 -42.94 8.73
C LEU A 452 17.04 -43.54 10.08
N THR A 453 17.85 -43.26 11.10
CA THR A 453 17.69 -43.82 12.45
C THR A 453 16.95 -42.89 13.40
N ARG A 454 17.03 -41.57 13.20
CA ARG A 454 16.49 -40.57 14.14
C ARG A 454 15.19 -39.93 13.69
N ALA A 455 14.81 -40.02 12.42
CA ALA A 455 13.54 -39.46 11.98
C ALA A 455 12.36 -40.20 12.62
N ALA A 456 11.27 -39.47 12.87
CA ALA A 456 10.07 -40.04 13.45
C ALA A 456 9.48 -41.15 12.56
N PHE A 457 8.79 -42.10 13.18
CA PHE A 457 8.05 -43.12 12.46
C PHE A 457 7.05 -42.48 11.48
N GLY A 458 7.03 -42.94 10.23
CA GLY A 458 6.20 -42.38 9.17
C GLY A 458 6.80 -41.18 8.41
N ALA A 459 8.03 -40.74 8.73
CA ALA A 459 8.71 -39.72 7.94
C ALA A 459 8.97 -40.24 6.50
N PRO A 460 8.68 -39.44 5.46
CA PRO A 460 8.86 -39.87 4.08
C PRO A 460 10.34 -40.13 3.76
N THR A 461 10.59 -41.07 2.85
CA THR A 461 11.93 -41.40 2.39
C THR A 461 12.27 -40.64 1.11
N ALA A 462 13.39 -39.92 1.11
CA ALA A 462 13.98 -39.36 -0.09
C ALA A 462 14.73 -40.46 -0.86
N ALA A 463 14.47 -40.57 -2.16
CA ALA A 463 15.14 -41.50 -3.07
C ALA A 463 15.99 -40.75 -4.13
N PRO A 464 17.10 -40.11 -3.73
CA PRO A 464 17.96 -39.43 -4.69
C PRO A 464 18.62 -40.43 -5.66
N THR A 465 18.62 -40.12 -6.95
CA THR A 465 19.30 -40.91 -8.00
C THR A 465 20.75 -40.50 -8.22
N TRP A 466 21.31 -39.68 -7.32
CA TRP A 466 22.64 -39.07 -7.39
C TRP A 466 23.41 -39.26 -6.09
N GLN A 467 24.71 -38.97 -6.12
CA GLN A 467 25.62 -39.03 -4.98
C GLN A 467 25.65 -37.72 -4.21
N ALA A 468 26.10 -37.76 -2.94
CA ALA A 468 26.13 -36.57 -2.09
C ALA A 468 26.97 -35.42 -2.68
N GLY A 469 28.07 -35.73 -3.37
CA GLY A 469 28.96 -34.75 -4.00
C GLY A 469 28.36 -34.02 -5.22
N ASP A 470 27.31 -34.55 -5.83
CA ASP A 470 26.71 -33.98 -7.06
C ASP A 470 25.91 -32.71 -6.79
N ARG A 471 25.56 -32.43 -5.53
CA ARG A 471 24.81 -31.25 -5.11
C ARG A 471 25.32 -30.72 -3.78
N GLN A 472 25.58 -29.41 -3.69
CA GLN A 472 26.13 -28.81 -2.46
C GLN A 472 25.23 -29.05 -1.24
N SER A 473 23.91 -28.93 -1.40
CA SER A 473 22.91 -29.21 -0.34
C SER A 473 22.86 -30.66 0.15
N CYS A 474 23.40 -31.61 -0.62
CA CYS A 474 23.49 -33.01 -0.22
C CYS A 474 24.84 -33.31 0.45
N ALA A 475 25.93 -32.71 -0.05
CA ALA A 475 27.24 -32.79 0.60
C ALA A 475 27.25 -32.08 1.96
N GLN A 476 26.69 -30.87 2.02
CA GLN A 476 26.63 -30.03 3.22
C GLN A 476 25.27 -30.14 3.91
N SER A 477 25.18 -29.72 5.17
CA SER A 477 23.89 -29.67 5.91
C SER A 477 23.17 -28.33 5.73
N ILE A 478 23.93 -27.29 5.40
CA ILE A 478 23.46 -25.92 5.13
C ILE A 478 24.07 -25.50 3.80
N VAL A 479 23.28 -24.89 2.92
CA VAL A 479 23.74 -24.35 1.63
C VAL A 479 23.36 -22.89 1.51
N THR A 480 24.26 -22.06 0.97
CA THR A 480 23.92 -20.67 0.61
C THR A 480 23.50 -20.63 -0.85
N VAL A 481 22.27 -20.17 -1.12
CA VAL A 481 21.79 -19.91 -2.48
C VAL A 481 21.85 -18.42 -2.77
N THR A 482 22.31 -18.07 -3.97
CA THR A 482 22.21 -16.70 -4.51
C THR A 482 21.00 -16.66 -5.43
N LEU A 483 20.05 -15.78 -5.16
CA LEU A 483 18.79 -15.72 -5.92
C LEU A 483 19.00 -14.94 -7.22
N THR A 484 18.60 -15.56 -8.33
CA THR A 484 18.43 -14.84 -9.60
C THR A 484 17.29 -13.81 -9.50
N PRO A 485 17.19 -12.83 -10.41
CA PRO A 485 16.06 -11.90 -10.43
C PRO A 485 14.69 -12.59 -10.51
N SER A 486 14.56 -13.68 -11.28
CA SER A 486 13.34 -14.49 -11.36
C SER A 486 13.01 -15.13 -10.01
N GLN A 487 13.99 -15.78 -9.38
CA GLN A 487 13.80 -16.45 -8.10
C GLN A 487 13.46 -15.46 -6.98
N LEU A 488 14.13 -14.29 -6.98
CA LEU A 488 13.83 -13.22 -6.05
C LEU A 488 12.41 -12.70 -6.22
N LYS A 489 11.96 -12.49 -7.46
CA LYS A 489 10.60 -12.04 -7.77
C LYS A 489 9.54 -13.03 -7.28
N LYS A 490 9.86 -14.33 -7.26
CA LYS A 490 8.96 -15.37 -6.77
C LYS A 490 9.08 -15.62 -5.27
N ALA A 491 10.17 -15.23 -4.61
CA ALA A 491 10.48 -15.61 -3.23
C ALA A 491 9.44 -15.13 -2.21
N GLN A 492 9.06 -16.01 -1.28
CA GLN A 492 8.22 -15.73 -0.13
C GLN A 492 8.89 -16.26 1.13
N TRP A 493 9.15 -15.37 2.09
CA TRP A 493 9.84 -15.66 3.35
C TRP A 493 8.88 -15.75 4.55
N GLY A 494 7.57 -15.79 4.25
CA GLY A 494 6.48 -15.88 5.22
C GLY A 494 5.83 -17.26 5.19
N PRO A 495 4.49 -17.33 5.30
CA PRO A 495 3.75 -18.56 5.03
C PRO A 495 4.12 -19.15 3.66
N VAL A 496 4.28 -20.47 3.58
CA VAL A 496 4.69 -21.18 2.36
C VAL A 496 3.60 -21.08 1.30
N GLY A 497 3.94 -20.66 0.09
CA GLY A 497 2.98 -20.61 -1.02
C GLY A 497 2.32 -21.98 -1.25
N ALA A 498 1.03 -21.98 -1.59
CA ALA A 498 0.16 -23.17 -1.71
C ALA A 498 -0.31 -23.82 -0.39
N SER A 499 0.29 -23.49 0.75
CA SER A 499 -0.14 -24.05 2.05
C SER A 499 -1.51 -23.53 2.48
N TRP A 500 -2.16 -24.27 3.38
CA TRP A 500 -3.40 -23.82 4.01
C TRP A 500 -3.17 -22.55 4.85
N GLU A 501 -2.03 -22.45 5.56
CA GLU A 501 -1.73 -21.26 6.36
C GLU A 501 -1.57 -20.00 5.50
N HIS A 502 -0.93 -20.12 4.33
CA HIS A 502 -0.84 -19.03 3.36
C HIS A 502 -2.21 -18.66 2.82
N THR A 503 -2.97 -19.65 2.35
CA THR A 503 -4.23 -19.45 1.64
C THR A 503 -5.27 -18.78 2.53
N LEU A 504 -5.48 -19.32 3.74
CA LEU A 504 -6.45 -18.80 4.69
C LEU A 504 -6.07 -17.39 5.18
N TYR A 505 -4.79 -17.17 5.48
CA TYR A 505 -4.33 -15.86 5.93
C TYR A 505 -4.45 -14.82 4.82
N PHE A 506 -4.01 -15.13 3.59
CA PHE A 506 -4.09 -14.21 2.45
C PHE A 506 -5.52 -13.74 2.23
N GLU A 507 -6.50 -14.66 2.23
CA GLU A 507 -7.91 -14.31 2.02
C GLU A 507 -8.48 -13.46 3.15
N ALA A 508 -8.20 -13.81 4.39
CA ALA A 508 -8.68 -13.05 5.55
C ALA A 508 -8.06 -11.65 5.62
N ALA A 509 -6.75 -11.52 5.37
CA ALA A 509 -6.05 -10.24 5.35
C ALA A 509 -6.52 -9.36 4.18
N ARG A 510 -6.64 -9.92 2.96
CA ARG A 510 -7.14 -9.19 1.77
C ARG A 510 -8.55 -8.64 1.99
N ALA A 511 -9.44 -9.42 2.62
CA ALA A 511 -10.80 -8.98 2.91
C ALA A 511 -10.83 -7.69 3.76
N ARG A 512 -9.77 -7.39 4.54
CA ARG A 512 -9.66 -6.14 5.31
C ARG A 512 -9.53 -4.92 4.44
N THR A 513 -8.65 -5.00 3.46
CA THR A 513 -8.47 -3.91 2.51
C THR A 513 -9.76 -3.62 1.77
N GLU A 514 -10.47 -4.67 1.32
CA GLU A 514 -11.75 -4.51 0.63
C GLU A 514 -12.81 -3.84 1.52
N GLN A 515 -12.90 -4.24 2.80
CA GLN A 515 -13.79 -3.59 3.78
C GLN A 515 -13.43 -2.11 3.99
N THR A 516 -12.14 -1.80 4.21
CA THR A 516 -11.67 -0.43 4.44
C THR A 516 -11.90 0.45 3.21
N PHE A 517 -11.62 -0.03 2.00
CA PHE A 517 -11.88 0.70 0.77
C PHE A 517 -13.37 0.84 0.45
N SER A 518 -14.20 -0.12 0.85
CA SER A 518 -15.65 0.02 0.75
C SER A 518 -16.16 1.19 1.60
N ILE A 519 -15.66 1.34 2.83
CA ILE A 519 -15.94 2.50 3.69
C ILE A 519 -15.39 3.78 3.04
N PHE A 520 -14.15 3.75 2.57
CA PHE A 520 -13.48 4.92 1.99
C PHE A 520 -14.19 5.45 0.73
N LYS A 521 -14.71 4.56 -0.11
CA LYS A 521 -15.47 4.90 -1.34
C LYS A 521 -16.93 5.21 -1.09
N SER A 522 -17.44 4.95 0.11
CA SER A 522 -18.85 5.13 0.41
C SER A 522 -19.25 6.59 0.25
N ALA A 523 -20.32 6.82 -0.52
CA ALA A 523 -20.92 8.13 -0.69
C ALA A 523 -21.42 8.73 0.63
N HIS A 524 -21.70 7.88 1.62
CA HIS A 524 -22.16 8.28 2.95
C HIS A 524 -21.02 8.60 3.92
N VAL A 525 -19.77 8.31 3.57
CA VAL A 525 -18.61 8.51 4.47
C VAL A 525 -17.67 9.61 3.97
N THR A 526 -17.34 9.62 2.68
CA THR A 526 -16.38 10.61 2.15
C THR A 526 -16.88 11.34 0.91
N LYS A 527 -17.80 10.74 0.15
CA LYS A 527 -18.35 11.27 -1.11
C LYS A 527 -17.27 11.72 -2.12
N LEU A 528 -16.07 11.11 -2.07
CA LEU A 528 -14.96 11.43 -2.97
C LEU A 528 -15.25 11.19 -4.46
N VAL A 529 -16.32 10.46 -4.79
CA VAL A 529 -16.82 10.31 -6.17
C VAL A 529 -17.11 11.65 -6.85
N ASP A 530 -17.34 12.71 -6.07
CA ASP A 530 -17.60 14.07 -6.55
C ASP A 530 -16.32 14.92 -6.73
N LEU A 531 -15.11 14.36 -6.58
CA LEU A 531 -13.86 15.07 -6.90
C LEU A 531 -13.82 15.57 -8.36
N LYS A 532 -14.64 14.97 -9.24
CA LYS A 532 -14.94 15.48 -10.59
C LYS A 532 -15.41 16.94 -10.60
N TRP A 533 -15.95 17.47 -9.52
CA TRP A 533 -16.43 18.85 -9.37
C TRP A 533 -15.59 19.70 -8.39
N GLY A 534 -14.53 19.11 -7.82
CA GLY A 534 -13.68 19.74 -6.81
C GLY A 534 -12.54 20.62 -7.35
N PRO A 535 -11.55 20.93 -6.50
CA PRO A 535 -10.31 21.61 -6.89
C PRO A 535 -9.59 20.94 -8.06
N ARG A 536 -8.71 21.69 -8.73
CA ARG A 536 -7.94 21.21 -9.89
C ARG A 536 -6.43 21.22 -9.69
N ARG A 537 -5.92 22.00 -8.73
CA ARG A 537 -4.50 22.02 -8.37
C ARG A 537 -4.16 20.83 -7.49
N GLU A 538 -2.98 20.28 -7.71
CA GLU A 538 -2.52 19.06 -7.06
C GLU A 538 -2.53 19.12 -5.52
N PRO A 539 -2.01 20.17 -4.87
CA PRO A 539 -1.96 20.22 -3.41
C PRO A 539 -3.33 20.04 -2.77
N MET A 540 -4.31 20.83 -3.21
CA MET A 540 -5.64 20.79 -2.60
C MET A 540 -6.33 19.45 -2.83
N VAL A 541 -6.23 18.85 -4.02
CA VAL A 541 -6.85 17.54 -4.27
C VAL A 541 -6.23 16.47 -3.38
N LYS A 542 -4.89 16.43 -3.28
CA LYS A 542 -4.16 15.47 -2.46
C LYS A 542 -4.43 15.64 -0.96
N LEU A 543 -4.51 16.89 -0.47
CA LEU A 543 -4.93 17.17 0.91
C LEU A 543 -6.36 16.71 1.19
N LEU A 544 -7.31 16.93 0.27
CA LEU A 544 -8.68 16.42 0.42
C LEU A 544 -8.74 14.89 0.47
N MET A 545 -7.90 14.19 -0.31
CA MET A 545 -7.79 12.73 -0.24
C MET A 545 -7.24 12.27 1.11
N ALA A 546 -6.22 12.95 1.65
CA ALA A 546 -5.70 12.67 2.99
C ALA A 546 -6.74 12.92 4.09
N LEU A 547 -7.51 14.01 4.02
CA LEU A 547 -8.61 14.31 4.94
C LEU A 547 -9.74 13.28 4.84
N ALA A 548 -10.02 12.76 3.66
CA ALA A 548 -11.01 11.70 3.47
C ALA A 548 -10.54 10.36 4.07
N VAL A 549 -9.24 10.07 4.02
CA VAL A 549 -8.64 8.96 4.76
C VAL A 549 -8.77 9.18 6.27
N ALA A 550 -8.53 10.40 6.75
CA ALA A 550 -8.72 10.75 8.16
C ALA A 550 -10.18 10.54 8.63
N SER A 551 -11.17 10.98 7.84
CA SER A 551 -12.60 10.72 8.08
C SER A 551 -12.91 9.21 8.12
N THR A 552 -12.32 8.44 7.19
CA THR A 552 -12.48 6.98 7.13
C THR A 552 -11.92 6.29 8.37
N ASN A 553 -10.69 6.64 8.77
CA ASN A 553 -10.07 6.12 9.99
C ASN A 553 -10.89 6.46 11.24
N HIS A 554 -11.40 7.70 11.33
CA HIS A 554 -12.27 8.11 12.42
C HIS A 554 -13.54 7.23 12.47
N ARG A 555 -14.20 7.00 11.32
CA ARG A 555 -15.40 6.15 11.24
C ARG A 555 -15.11 4.69 11.61
N ILE A 556 -13.99 4.14 11.14
CA ILE A 556 -13.56 2.77 11.48
C ILE A 556 -13.37 2.62 12.98
N GLN A 557 -12.63 3.53 13.61
CA GLN A 557 -12.37 3.49 15.06
C GLN A 557 -13.64 3.65 15.89
N LYS A 558 -14.55 4.55 15.48
CA LYS A 558 -15.86 4.75 16.14
C LYS A 558 -16.73 3.50 16.08
N THR A 559 -16.76 2.83 14.93
CA THR A 559 -17.56 1.60 14.73
C THR A 559 -16.90 0.37 15.38
N TYR A 560 -15.56 0.34 15.44
CA TYR A 560 -14.83 -0.76 16.05
C TYR A 560 -15.11 -0.85 17.55
N ARG A 561 -15.09 0.30 18.25
CA ARG A 561 -15.39 0.38 19.69
C ARG A 561 -16.79 -0.12 20.07
N SER A 562 -17.75 -0.09 19.14
CA SER A 562 -19.13 -0.51 19.40
C SER A 562 -19.41 -1.97 19.06
N ARG A 563 -18.41 -2.75 18.63
CA ARG A 563 -18.59 -4.17 18.27
C ARG A 563 -18.26 -5.09 19.45
N GLN A 564 -19.07 -6.15 19.61
CA GLN A 564 -18.77 -7.28 20.48
C GLN A 564 -17.59 -8.11 19.93
N ALA A 565 -16.95 -8.89 20.80
CA ALA A 565 -15.91 -9.84 20.42
C ALA A 565 -16.41 -10.73 19.27
N ARG A 566 -15.65 -10.81 18.19
CA ARG A 566 -15.95 -11.64 17.02
C ARG A 566 -15.01 -12.83 16.99
N GLU A 567 -15.55 -13.97 16.58
CA GLU A 567 -14.72 -15.11 16.21
C GLU A 567 -13.92 -14.79 14.93
N GLU A 568 -12.66 -15.21 14.90
CA GLU A 568 -11.76 -14.92 13.79
C GLU A 568 -12.10 -15.79 12.57
N SER A 569 -12.16 -15.17 11.39
CA SER A 569 -12.52 -15.88 10.16
C SER A 569 -11.53 -17.00 9.82
N ILE A 570 -10.26 -16.86 10.21
CA ILE A 570 -9.24 -17.90 10.01
C ILE A 570 -9.55 -19.13 10.85
N ASP A 571 -9.93 -18.96 12.12
CA ASP A 571 -10.28 -20.06 13.01
C ASP A 571 -11.52 -20.79 12.53
N VAL A 572 -12.55 -20.05 12.12
CA VAL A 572 -13.77 -20.62 11.53
C VAL A 572 -13.42 -21.46 10.29
N ARG A 573 -12.61 -20.93 9.37
CA ARG A 573 -12.21 -21.65 8.15
C ARG A 573 -11.32 -22.85 8.43
N ARG A 574 -10.41 -22.75 9.41
CA ARG A 574 -9.55 -23.86 9.81
C ARG A 574 -10.35 -25.00 10.42
N ARG A 575 -11.36 -24.70 11.25
CA ARG A 575 -12.30 -25.72 11.77
C ARG A 575 -13.11 -26.36 10.65
N GLN A 576 -13.71 -25.56 9.76
CA GLN A 576 -14.44 -26.10 8.60
C GLN A 576 -13.59 -27.02 7.73
N LEU A 577 -12.32 -26.65 7.50
CA LEU A 577 -11.37 -27.49 6.77
C LEU A 577 -11.10 -28.80 7.49
N ARG A 578 -10.85 -28.77 8.80
CA ARG A 578 -10.66 -29.99 9.61
C ARG A 578 -11.90 -30.89 9.59
N ASP A 579 -13.08 -30.31 9.78
CA ASP A 579 -14.34 -31.05 9.80
C ASP A 579 -14.62 -31.71 8.44
N HIS A 580 -14.24 -31.04 7.34
CA HIS A 580 -14.34 -31.59 5.99
C HIS A 580 -13.32 -32.71 5.73
N LEU A 581 -12.08 -32.56 6.18
CA LEU A 581 -11.01 -33.55 5.96
C LEU A 581 -11.14 -34.78 6.90
N GLY A 582 -11.82 -34.65 8.03
CA GLY A 582 -11.88 -35.68 9.07
C GLY A 582 -10.58 -35.86 9.87
N HIS A 583 -9.57 -35.01 9.63
CA HIS A 583 -8.31 -34.98 10.36
C HIS A 583 -7.69 -33.57 10.36
N GLU A 584 -6.63 -33.38 11.15
CA GLU A 584 -5.90 -32.10 11.15
C GLU A 584 -5.30 -31.83 9.76
N PRO A 585 -5.51 -30.63 9.17
CA PRO A 585 -4.97 -30.30 7.85
C PRO A 585 -3.44 -30.30 7.84
N ALA A 586 -2.83 -30.56 6.68
CA ALA A 586 -1.39 -30.53 6.51
C ALA A 586 -0.81 -29.17 6.95
N LYS A 587 0.18 -29.21 7.85
CA LYS A 587 0.80 -28.02 8.44
C LYS A 587 2.19 -27.78 7.87
N THR A 588 2.50 -26.51 7.65
CA THR A 588 3.85 -26.09 7.32
C THR A 588 4.77 -26.39 8.51
N PRO A 589 5.86 -27.17 8.33
CA PRO A 589 6.79 -27.46 9.42
C PRO A 589 7.54 -26.18 9.86
N PRO A 590 8.01 -26.13 11.11
CA PRO A 590 8.80 -24.99 11.60
C PRO A 590 10.01 -24.72 10.70
N LEU A 591 10.07 -23.51 10.15
CA LEU A 591 11.26 -22.97 9.52
C LEU A 591 12.12 -22.42 10.66
N THR A 592 13.17 -23.16 11.00
CA THR A 592 14.18 -22.96 12.08
C THR A 592 14.27 -21.60 12.74
#